data_AF-A0A836FPZ0-F1
#
_entry.id   AF-A0A836FPZ0-F1
#
_cell.length_a   1.000
_cell.length_b   1.000
_cell.length_c   1.000
_cell.angle_alpha   90.00
_cell.angle_beta   90.00
_cell.angle_gamma   90.00
#
_symmetry.space_group_name_H-M   'P 1'
#
loop_
_entity.id
_entity.type
_entity.pdbx_description
1 polymer ?
#
loop_
_entity_poly.entity_id
_entity_poly.type
_entity_poly.pdbx_seq_one_letter_code
_entity_poly.pdbx_strand_id
1 'polypeptide(L)'
;MLCWSGLRSSTPSNLRRCFAARCSAATRHSHAGAPYASSVNSSVTAFFTPVRRLSGTSRRFSGTFHYRKARLTPEDALDPLTKPTNIDKAALHVVSVPIGNLKDFSLRALDVLRGVDYIITTDRPATKTLLDLVQIPNQGRLIHYSRGNRTTSREKLVELLKGGRSMALVTTSGTPCIGDVGGELVQEIQQSGVRVTAVPGASALMSALAVSGLTTSPYESTKNSKRDGDSDAALSPATFEDGSFFFGNVLPKSHGARLRILRSIVASATFPCVFYEVPRRLLMVLQDIAAVMPHRRVYVAHELTKLNESLHADTAERLVGFYLRQEAQMLVKKGQLVLVIAGAGPKETAAWLEKEAAKRRRLRRTIGDLMKGTPPALSSEPGSTRGNGEASAAQPVPGKPRATGGMKERRQRRRCRADLRRLRQRRKRERLIREIQAEQERLRLNLAINRNDASQMT
;
A
#
# COMPACT_ATOMS: atom_id res chain seq x y z
N MET A 1 -11.06 -35.94 17.86
CA MET A 1 -10.78 -37.39 17.94
C MET A 1 -9.39 -37.60 17.37
N LEU A 2 -8.36 -37.56 18.23
CA LEU A 2 -7.63 -38.72 18.80
C LEU A 2 -6.90 -39.48 17.67
N CYS A 3 -5.59 -39.73 17.67
CA CYS A 3 -4.70 -40.07 18.77
C CYS A 3 -3.24 -40.05 18.28
N TRP A 4 -2.30 -39.46 19.01
CA TRP A 4 -0.99 -40.10 19.24
C TRP A 4 -0.35 -39.47 20.47
N SER A 5 -0.42 -40.23 21.57
CA SER A 5 0.16 -39.89 22.87
C SER A 5 0.84 -41.15 23.41
N GLY A 6 2.07 -40.98 23.92
CA GLY A 6 2.64 -41.84 24.94
C GLY A 6 3.93 -42.52 24.54
N LEU A 7 5.05 -42.05 25.10
CA LEU A 7 5.84 -42.87 26.03
C LEU A 7 6.66 -41.94 26.95
N ARG A 8 6.51 -42.14 28.26
CA ARG A 8 7.28 -41.54 29.35
C ARG A 8 8.19 -42.62 29.95
N SER A 9 9.42 -42.25 30.28
CA SER A 9 10.28 -42.69 31.39
C SER A 9 11.68 -42.12 31.09
N SER A 10 12.58 -41.74 31.99
CA SER A 10 12.69 -41.75 33.45
C SER A 10 13.96 -40.94 33.78
N THR A 11 13.95 -40.14 34.85
CA THR A 11 15.16 -39.59 35.52
C THR A 11 15.79 -40.68 36.40
N PRO A 12 17.10 -40.59 36.76
CA PRO A 12 17.53 -39.94 38.02
C PRO A 12 18.91 -39.21 37.89
N SER A 13 19.13 -38.02 38.46
CA SER A 13 19.64 -37.66 39.81
C SER A 13 21.17 -37.39 39.92
N ASN A 14 21.47 -36.22 40.54
CA ASN A 14 22.60 -35.85 41.42
C ASN A 14 24.06 -35.91 40.96
N LEU A 15 24.76 -34.76 41.00
CA LEU A 15 25.86 -34.50 41.96
C LEU A 15 26.32 -33.03 41.98
N ARG A 16 26.61 -32.56 43.20
CA ARG A 16 27.02 -31.21 43.64
C ARG A 16 28.47 -30.89 43.27
N ARG A 17 28.81 -29.60 43.13
CA ARG A 17 29.91 -28.96 43.89
C ARG A 17 29.89 -27.44 43.79
N CYS A 18 29.97 -26.82 44.98
CA CYS A 18 30.19 -25.42 45.26
C CYS A 18 31.60 -24.97 44.84
N PHE A 19 31.78 -23.68 44.51
CA PHE A 19 32.82 -22.85 45.13
C PHE A 19 32.43 -21.37 45.02
N ALA A 20 32.67 -20.65 46.12
CA ALA A 20 32.35 -19.24 46.35
C ALA A 20 33.59 -18.35 46.16
N ALA A 21 33.37 -17.04 46.39
CA ALA A 21 34.33 -15.95 46.68
C ALA A 21 34.72 -15.05 45.48
N ARG A 22 34.94 -13.74 45.62
CA ARG A 22 34.58 -12.66 46.57
C ARG A 22 35.06 -11.34 45.94
N CYS A 23 34.55 -10.23 46.44
CA CYS A 23 34.83 -8.83 46.12
C CYS A 23 36.30 -8.37 46.23
N SER A 24 36.62 -7.26 45.53
CA SER A 24 37.20 -5.97 46.02
C SER A 24 38.06 -5.34 44.90
N ALA A 25 37.76 -4.14 44.39
CA ALA A 25 37.88 -2.78 44.96
C ALA A 25 39.29 -2.15 44.85
N ALA A 26 39.30 -0.83 44.60
CA ALA A 26 40.39 0.17 44.75
C ALA A 26 41.30 0.41 43.51
N THR A 27 41.76 1.61 43.08
CA THR A 27 41.54 3.05 43.40
C THR A 27 42.48 3.89 42.49
N ARG A 28 42.04 5.12 42.10
CA ARG A 28 42.78 6.41 41.86
C ARG A 28 43.90 6.44 40.78
N HIS A 29 44.19 7.51 40.01
CA HIS A 29 44.40 8.96 40.24
C HIS A 29 44.30 9.71 38.87
N SER A 30 43.49 10.77 38.69
CA SER A 30 43.76 12.24 38.75
C SER A 30 44.65 12.88 37.65
N HIS A 31 44.09 13.83 36.89
CA HIS A 31 44.59 15.19 36.51
C HIS A 31 43.74 15.73 35.33
N ALA A 32 42.90 16.77 35.49
CA ALA A 32 43.18 18.23 35.57
C ALA A 32 43.39 18.90 34.19
N GLY A 33 42.62 19.96 33.91
CA GLY A 33 42.93 20.94 32.86
C GLY A 33 41.74 21.49 32.07
N ALA A 34 41.05 22.49 32.61
CA ALA A 34 40.26 23.46 31.84
C ALA A 34 41.04 24.78 31.75
N PRO A 35 40.77 25.62 30.74
CA PRO A 35 40.83 27.05 30.97
C PRO A 35 39.59 27.82 30.51
N TYR A 36 39.36 28.90 31.27
CA TYR A 36 38.46 30.03 31.14
C TYR A 36 38.88 31.03 30.04
N ALA A 37 37.92 31.83 29.53
CA ALA A 37 38.01 33.29 29.23
C ALA A 37 36.79 33.74 28.38
N SER A 38 35.80 34.45 28.96
CA SER A 38 35.59 35.94 28.97
C SER A 38 34.94 36.50 27.68
N SER A 39 33.64 36.87 27.69
CA SER A 39 33.05 38.24 27.73
C SER A 39 33.34 39.08 26.46
N VAL A 40 32.44 39.87 25.84
CA VAL A 40 31.63 41.01 26.34
C VAL A 40 30.47 41.34 25.34
N ASN A 41 29.39 41.92 25.90
CA ASN A 41 28.17 42.54 25.36
C ASN A 41 28.26 43.39 24.07
N SER A 42 27.14 43.48 23.32
CA SER A 42 26.42 44.77 23.10
C SER A 42 24.96 44.55 22.65
N SER A 43 24.06 45.36 23.21
CA SER A 43 22.60 45.33 23.06
C SER A 43 22.13 46.44 22.11
N VAL A 44 21.13 46.19 21.26
CA VAL A 44 20.15 47.23 20.84
C VAL A 44 18.78 46.60 20.62
N THR A 45 17.82 47.12 21.38
CA THR A 45 16.38 46.86 21.36
C THR A 45 15.69 47.41 20.11
N ALA A 46 14.74 46.64 19.56
CA ALA A 46 13.62 47.19 18.79
C ALA A 46 12.34 46.41 19.15
N PHE A 47 11.43 47.09 19.84
CA PHE A 47 10.08 46.62 20.15
C PHE A 47 9.25 46.60 18.88
N PHE A 48 8.83 45.40 18.45
CA PHE A 48 7.63 45.21 17.64
C PHE A 48 6.96 43.94 18.17
N THR A 49 5.71 44.07 18.60
CA THR A 49 4.86 42.95 19.02
C THR A 49 4.18 42.32 17.81
N PRO A 50 4.40 41.02 17.52
CA PRO A 50 3.49 40.27 16.68
C PRO A 50 2.80 39.17 17.48
N VAL A 51 1.47 39.27 17.51
CA VAL A 51 0.46 38.22 17.61
C VAL A 51 1.00 36.80 17.88
N ARG A 52 0.62 36.29 19.04
CA ARG A 52 0.88 34.95 19.57
C ARG A 52 0.48 33.86 18.56
N ARG A 53 1.42 33.46 17.68
CA ARG A 53 1.31 32.23 16.88
C ARG A 53 1.48 31.06 17.84
N LEU A 54 0.43 30.24 17.96
CA LEU A 54 0.52 28.91 18.54
C LEU A 54 1.61 28.15 17.79
N SER A 55 2.74 27.94 18.47
CA SER A 55 3.85 27.14 17.99
C SER A 55 3.42 25.68 17.92
N GLY A 56 2.83 25.28 16.79
CA GLY A 56 2.86 23.88 16.39
C GLY A 56 4.32 23.49 16.25
N THR A 57 4.82 22.66 17.15
CA THR A 57 6.15 22.06 17.08
C THR A 57 6.21 21.17 15.84
N SER A 58 6.54 21.76 14.69
CA SER A 58 7.02 21.04 13.54
C SER A 58 8.31 20.36 13.96
N ARG A 59 8.23 19.06 14.28
CA ARG A 59 9.40 18.19 14.41
C ARG A 59 10.09 18.18 13.05
N ARG A 60 11.03 19.10 12.84
CA ARG A 60 12.01 19.00 11.76
C ARG A 60 12.69 17.65 11.91
N PHE A 61 12.58 16.80 10.89
CA PHE A 61 13.35 15.57 10.78
C PHE A 61 14.83 15.95 10.66
N SER A 62 15.48 16.15 11.80
CA SER A 62 16.95 16.19 11.89
C SER A 62 17.46 14.76 11.82
N GLY A 63 17.27 14.10 10.67
CA GLY A 63 17.85 12.79 10.42
C GLY A 63 19.32 12.96 10.09
N THR A 64 20.20 12.77 11.06
CA THR A 64 21.60 12.45 10.75
C THR A 64 21.60 11.14 9.99
N PHE A 65 21.89 11.19 8.68
CA PHE A 65 22.15 9.99 7.88
C PHE A 65 23.39 9.30 8.46
N HIS A 66 23.21 8.34 9.36
CA HIS A 66 24.29 7.49 9.86
C HIS A 66 24.62 6.46 8.78
N TYR A 67 25.34 6.89 7.75
CA TYR A 67 25.94 5.99 6.77
C TYR A 67 27.14 5.28 7.43
N ARG A 68 27.16 3.94 7.41
CA ARG A 68 28.41 3.20 7.68
C ARG A 68 29.28 3.41 6.45
N LYS A 69 30.50 3.96 6.63
CA LYS A 69 31.47 4.21 5.53
C LYS A 69 31.67 3.00 4.60
N ALA A 70 31.51 1.76 5.09
CA ALA A 70 31.46 0.55 4.26
C ALA A 70 30.62 -0.54 4.95
N ARG A 71 29.79 -1.26 4.16
CA ARG A 71 28.93 -2.36 4.65
C ARG A 71 29.66 -3.71 4.68
N LEU A 72 30.70 -3.83 3.86
CA LEU A 72 31.63 -4.96 3.78
C LEU A 72 33.02 -4.40 4.04
N THR A 73 33.82 -5.09 4.85
CA THR A 73 35.26 -4.83 4.93
C THR A 73 35.96 -5.57 3.78
N PRO A 74 37.14 -5.12 3.31
CA PRO A 74 37.93 -5.88 2.35
C PRO A 74 38.18 -7.33 2.78
N GLU A 75 38.28 -7.57 4.10
CA GLU A 75 38.42 -8.90 4.69
C GLU A 75 37.18 -9.79 4.51
N ASP A 76 35.99 -9.22 4.39
CA ASP A 76 34.75 -9.97 4.14
C ASP A 76 34.63 -10.42 2.68
N ALA A 77 35.44 -9.86 1.78
CA ALA A 77 35.50 -10.26 0.38
C ALA A 77 36.47 -11.43 0.12
N LEU A 78 37.38 -11.72 1.05
CA LEU A 78 38.39 -12.77 0.90
C LEU A 78 37.81 -14.18 1.10
N ASP A 79 36.85 -14.34 2.02
CA ASP A 79 36.13 -15.60 2.22
C ASP A 79 34.64 -15.34 2.53
N PRO A 80 33.82 -15.06 1.49
CA PRO A 80 32.44 -14.64 1.67
C PRO A 80 31.48 -15.77 2.02
N LEU A 81 31.91 -17.04 1.96
CA LEU A 81 31.04 -18.20 2.15
C LEU A 81 31.31 -18.96 3.46
N THR A 82 32.53 -18.93 4.00
CA THR A 82 32.83 -19.62 5.26
C THR A 82 32.91 -18.68 6.46
N LYS A 83 33.28 -17.41 6.25
CA LYS A 83 33.34 -16.41 7.33
C LYS A 83 31.91 -15.96 7.68
N PRO A 84 31.47 -16.08 8.95
CA PRO A 84 30.15 -15.63 9.35
C PRO A 84 29.98 -14.13 9.12
N THR A 85 28.78 -13.75 8.68
CA THR A 85 28.41 -12.34 8.48
C THR A 85 28.62 -11.53 9.77
N ASN A 86 29.32 -10.39 9.67
CA ASN A 86 29.45 -9.46 10.79
C ASN A 86 28.10 -8.79 11.12
N ILE A 87 27.60 -9.00 12.33
CA ILE A 87 26.30 -8.49 12.77
C ILE A 87 26.43 -7.06 13.28
N ASP A 88 25.79 -6.12 12.57
CA ASP A 88 25.69 -4.73 13.03
C ASP A 88 24.98 -4.70 14.40
N LYS A 89 25.68 -4.19 15.43
CA LYS A 89 25.11 -3.88 16.75
C LYS A 89 24.23 -2.64 16.68
N ALA A 90 23.34 -2.47 17.66
CA ALA A 90 22.38 -1.36 17.71
C ALA A 90 21.57 -1.19 16.40
N ALA A 91 21.23 -2.30 15.75
CA ALA A 91 20.58 -2.30 14.44
C ALA A 91 19.45 -3.34 14.37
N LEU A 92 18.43 -3.00 13.60
CA LEU A 92 17.37 -3.92 13.19
C LEU A 92 17.69 -4.48 11.80
N HIS A 93 17.79 -5.81 11.71
CA HIS A 93 17.95 -6.55 10.47
C HIS A 93 16.59 -7.07 10.00
N VAL A 94 16.11 -6.62 8.84
CA VAL A 94 14.91 -7.17 8.20
C VAL A 94 15.32 -8.41 7.41
N VAL A 95 14.96 -9.59 7.92
CA VAL A 95 15.48 -10.87 7.42
C VAL A 95 14.40 -11.63 6.66
N SER A 96 14.65 -11.87 5.37
CA SER A 96 13.82 -12.77 4.58
C SER A 96 14.04 -14.22 4.99
N VAL A 97 12.94 -14.96 5.14
CA VAL A 97 12.94 -16.39 5.47
C VAL A 97 12.29 -17.19 4.33
N PRO A 98 12.49 -18.51 4.25
CA PRO A 98 11.86 -19.35 3.23
C PRO A 98 10.35 -19.20 3.09
N ILE A 99 9.84 -19.47 1.89
CA ILE A 99 8.38 -19.50 1.59
C ILE A 99 7.81 -20.92 1.51
N GLY A 100 8.64 -21.95 1.72
CA GLY A 100 8.22 -23.34 1.68
C GLY A 100 9.38 -24.33 1.74
N ASN A 101 10.51 -23.99 1.14
CA ASN A 101 11.71 -24.83 1.10
C ASN A 101 12.83 -24.30 1.99
N LEU A 102 13.29 -25.09 2.97
CA LEU A 102 14.37 -24.69 3.87
C LEU A 102 15.68 -24.32 3.14
N LYS A 103 15.90 -24.85 1.94
CA LYS A 103 17.08 -24.52 1.12
C LYS A 103 17.05 -23.09 0.56
N ASP A 104 15.93 -22.38 0.67
CA ASP A 104 15.82 -20.98 0.22
C ASP A 104 16.37 -19.97 1.25
N PHE A 105 16.88 -20.45 2.40
CA PHE A 105 17.64 -19.60 3.29
C PHE A 105 18.91 -19.10 2.62
N SER A 106 19.16 -17.79 2.68
CA SER A 106 20.49 -17.28 2.36
C SER A 106 21.45 -17.59 3.52
N LEU A 107 22.73 -17.82 3.21
CA LEU A 107 23.77 -18.01 4.24
C LEU A 107 23.78 -16.84 5.24
N ARG A 108 23.64 -15.62 4.73
CA ARG A 108 23.54 -14.41 5.55
C ARG A 108 22.33 -14.39 6.47
N ALA A 109 21.18 -14.90 6.05
CA ALA A 109 20.02 -15.00 6.93
C ALA A 109 20.29 -15.95 8.10
N LEU A 110 20.94 -17.09 7.85
CA LEU A 110 21.32 -18.04 8.89
C LEU A 110 22.32 -17.40 9.88
N ASP A 111 23.35 -16.72 9.39
CA ASP A 111 24.34 -16.03 10.25
C ASP A 111 23.69 -14.95 11.12
N VAL A 112 22.84 -14.12 10.52
CA VAL A 112 22.14 -13.05 11.25
C VAL A 112 21.23 -13.64 12.32
N LEU A 113 20.43 -14.65 12.00
CA LEU A 113 19.56 -15.29 12.99
C LEU A 113 20.34 -16.00 14.10
N ARG A 114 21.55 -16.51 13.83
CA ARG A 114 22.45 -17.03 14.87
C ARG A 114 23.02 -15.93 15.76
N GLY A 115 23.44 -14.82 15.18
CA GLY A 115 24.23 -13.80 15.88
C GLY A 115 23.46 -12.67 16.57
N VAL A 116 22.21 -12.37 16.20
CA VAL A 116 21.45 -11.27 16.83
C VAL A 116 21.07 -11.54 18.29
N ASP A 117 20.89 -10.52 19.13
CA ASP A 117 20.43 -10.71 20.51
C ASP A 117 18.97 -11.21 20.55
N TYR A 118 18.09 -10.61 19.75
CA TYR A 118 16.65 -10.91 19.73
C TYR A 118 16.10 -11.11 18.32
N ILE A 119 15.04 -11.93 18.21
CA ILE A 119 14.30 -12.17 16.97
C ILE A 119 12.85 -11.73 17.19
N ILE A 120 12.45 -10.68 16.49
CA ILE A 120 11.08 -10.15 16.45
C ILE A 120 10.29 -10.98 15.42
N THR A 121 9.17 -11.53 15.84
CA THR A 121 8.32 -12.38 14.99
C THR A 121 6.84 -12.10 15.17
N THR A 122 6.07 -12.33 14.12
CA THR A 122 4.61 -12.27 14.08
C THR A 122 3.94 -13.54 14.61
N ASP A 123 4.66 -14.67 14.57
CA ASP A 123 4.16 -15.99 14.98
C ASP A 123 5.30 -16.75 15.67
N ARG A 124 5.24 -16.79 16.99
CA ARG A 124 6.25 -17.45 17.84
C ARG A 124 6.31 -18.96 17.58
N PRO A 125 5.19 -19.72 17.63
CA PRO A 125 5.21 -21.14 17.29
C PRO A 125 5.85 -21.44 15.93
N ALA A 126 5.41 -20.78 14.86
CA ALA A 126 5.92 -21.05 13.51
C ALA A 126 7.42 -20.73 13.40
N THR A 127 7.85 -19.60 13.96
CA THR A 127 9.25 -19.19 13.94
C THR A 127 10.13 -20.11 14.77
N LYS A 128 9.62 -20.59 15.92
CA LYS A 128 10.33 -21.58 16.72
C LYS A 128 10.59 -22.85 15.91
N THR A 129 9.56 -23.41 15.28
CA THR A 129 9.71 -24.59 14.42
C THR A 129 10.72 -24.35 13.30
N LEU A 130 10.67 -23.19 12.64
CA LEU A 130 11.63 -22.83 11.60
C LEU A 130 13.07 -22.81 12.12
N LEU A 131 13.31 -22.17 13.26
CA LEU A 131 14.64 -22.07 13.87
C LEU A 131 15.15 -23.42 14.38
N ASP A 132 14.27 -24.26 14.92
CA ASP A 132 14.61 -25.62 15.35
C ASP A 132 15.07 -26.49 14.16
N LEU A 133 14.39 -26.38 13.01
CA LEU A 133 14.76 -27.09 11.77
C LEU A 133 16.15 -26.72 11.23
N VAL A 134 16.60 -25.48 11.45
CA VAL A 134 17.94 -25.00 11.05
C VAL A 134 18.93 -24.93 12.23
N GLN A 135 18.57 -25.53 13.36
CA GLN A 135 19.40 -25.65 14.57
C GLN A 135 19.89 -24.30 15.12
N ILE A 136 19.02 -23.28 15.08
CA ILE A 136 19.32 -21.95 15.65
C ILE A 136 18.70 -21.85 17.06
N PRO A 137 19.49 -21.57 18.10
CA PRO A 137 18.98 -21.49 19.47
C PRO A 137 18.02 -20.30 19.61
N ASN A 138 16.81 -20.54 20.11
CA ASN A 138 15.76 -19.51 20.18
C ASN A 138 15.26 -19.22 21.60
N GLN A 139 15.72 -19.96 22.61
CA GLN A 139 15.28 -19.83 23.99
C GLN A 139 15.56 -18.42 24.53
N GLY A 140 14.51 -17.71 24.98
CA GLY A 140 14.61 -16.35 25.51
C GLY A 140 14.87 -15.24 24.48
N ARG A 141 15.02 -15.58 23.19
CA ARG A 141 15.37 -14.63 22.13
C ARG A 141 14.16 -14.12 21.32
N LEU A 142 13.03 -14.84 21.33
CA LEU A 142 11.86 -14.49 20.53
C LEU A 142 11.02 -13.37 21.17
N ILE A 143 10.77 -12.29 20.45
CA ILE A 143 9.86 -11.19 20.82
C ILE A 143 8.66 -11.21 19.87
N HIS A 144 7.44 -11.33 20.41
CA HIS A 144 6.23 -11.32 19.60
C HIS A 144 5.77 -9.89 19.27
N TYR A 145 5.56 -9.61 17.98
CA TYR A 145 5.05 -8.34 17.49
C TYR A 145 3.78 -8.54 16.66
N SER A 146 2.70 -7.84 17.03
CA SER A 146 1.45 -7.82 16.28
C SER A 146 0.80 -6.44 16.34
N ARG A 147 -0.26 -6.25 15.54
CA ARG A 147 -1.03 -4.99 15.57
C ARG A 147 -1.60 -4.65 16.95
N GLY A 148 -1.94 -5.67 17.75
CA GLY A 148 -2.56 -5.47 19.07
C GLY A 148 -1.60 -5.01 20.16
N ASN A 149 -0.30 -5.26 20.04
CA ASN A 149 0.71 -4.91 21.05
C ASN A 149 1.76 -3.91 20.54
N ARG A 150 1.45 -3.21 19.44
CA ARG A 150 2.40 -2.34 18.72
C ARG A 150 3.01 -1.28 19.62
N THR A 151 2.19 -0.49 20.32
CA THR A 151 2.64 0.66 21.11
C THR A 151 3.61 0.27 22.22
N THR A 152 3.24 -0.72 23.04
CA THR A 152 4.08 -1.21 24.14
C THR A 152 5.33 -1.93 23.66
N SER A 153 5.23 -2.69 22.57
CA SER A 153 6.40 -3.38 22.00
C SER A 153 7.41 -2.40 21.43
N ARG A 154 6.94 -1.34 20.75
CA ARG A 154 7.78 -0.31 20.13
C ARG A 154 8.76 0.31 21.11
N GLU A 155 8.27 0.85 22.24
CA GLU A 155 9.10 1.56 23.21
C GLU A 155 10.24 0.68 23.73
N LYS A 156 9.89 -0.55 24.13
CA LYS A 156 10.84 -1.55 24.59
C LYS A 156 11.86 -1.94 23.51
N LEU A 157 11.43 -2.11 22.27
CA LEU A 157 12.32 -2.48 21.16
C LEU A 157 13.32 -1.37 20.85
N VAL A 158 12.86 -0.12 20.81
CA VAL A 158 13.72 1.05 20.60
C VAL A 158 14.72 1.22 21.74
N GLU A 159 14.29 1.04 22.98
CA GLU A 159 15.16 1.09 24.17
C GLU A 159 16.28 0.05 24.08
N LEU A 160 15.93 -1.21 23.79
CA LEU A 160 16.90 -2.30 23.64
C LEU A 160 17.90 -2.04 22.49
N LEU A 161 17.42 -1.56 21.33
CA LEU A 161 18.26 -1.23 20.18
C LEU A 161 19.23 -0.08 20.52
N LYS A 162 18.75 0.98 21.20
CA LYS A 162 19.60 2.08 21.67
C LYS A 162 20.58 1.64 22.76
N GLY A 163 20.23 0.63 23.55
CA GLY A 163 21.11 -0.06 24.48
C GLY A 163 22.18 -0.95 23.83
N GLY A 164 22.33 -0.90 22.50
CA GLY A 164 23.37 -1.61 21.76
C GLY A 164 22.97 -3.00 21.27
N ARG A 165 21.75 -3.46 21.56
CA ARG A 165 21.28 -4.79 21.14
C ARG A 165 21.05 -4.85 19.64
N SER A 166 21.29 -6.01 19.07
CA SER A 166 21.02 -6.36 17.69
C SER A 166 19.73 -7.17 17.60
N MET A 167 18.91 -6.92 16.58
CA MET A 167 17.64 -7.61 16.42
C MET A 167 17.39 -8.03 14.98
N ALA A 168 16.74 -9.17 14.77
CA ALA A 168 16.20 -9.57 13.47
C ALA A 168 14.67 -9.48 13.48
N LEU A 169 14.07 -8.87 12.45
CA LEU A 169 12.65 -8.96 12.17
C LEU A 169 12.41 -10.05 11.13
N VAL A 170 11.54 -11.00 11.46
CA VAL A 170 11.06 -12.07 10.57
C VAL A 170 9.53 -12.13 10.58
N THR A 171 8.96 -12.66 9.50
CA THR A 171 7.55 -13.06 9.42
C THR A 171 7.46 -14.59 9.37
N THR A 172 6.24 -15.12 9.22
CA THR A 172 6.01 -16.57 9.05
C THR A 172 6.72 -17.13 7.81
N SER A 173 6.87 -16.32 6.76
CA SER A 173 7.42 -16.75 5.47
C SER A 173 7.78 -15.53 4.61
N GLY A 174 8.83 -15.63 3.80
CA GLY A 174 9.19 -14.62 2.81
C GLY A 174 9.87 -13.38 3.40
N THR A 175 9.72 -12.26 2.70
CA THR A 175 10.33 -10.97 3.08
C THR A 175 9.39 -10.16 3.97
N PRO A 176 9.78 -9.83 5.22
CA PRO A 176 8.99 -8.95 6.07
C PRO A 176 8.69 -7.60 5.42
N CYS A 177 7.62 -6.94 5.87
CA CYS A 177 7.15 -5.65 5.34
C CYS A 177 6.55 -5.69 3.91
N ILE A 178 6.63 -6.82 3.18
CA ILE A 178 6.03 -6.96 1.84
C ILE A 178 4.73 -7.77 1.92
N GLY A 179 3.61 -7.07 1.98
CA GLY A 179 2.28 -7.69 2.12
C GLY A 179 1.92 -8.12 3.55
N ASP A 180 2.90 -8.09 4.47
CA ASP A 180 2.78 -8.50 5.87
C ASP A 180 2.97 -7.32 6.86
N VAL A 181 2.85 -7.61 8.16
CA VAL A 181 3.13 -6.64 9.23
C VAL A 181 4.63 -6.35 9.37
N GLY A 182 4.97 -5.20 9.96
CA GLY A 182 6.35 -4.81 10.28
C GLY A 182 6.80 -3.51 9.64
N GLY A 183 6.15 -3.05 8.56
CA GLY A 183 6.50 -1.78 7.90
C GLY A 183 6.42 -0.57 8.85
N GLU A 184 5.38 -0.51 9.68
CA GLU A 184 5.23 0.54 10.70
C GLU A 184 6.35 0.48 11.75
N LEU A 185 6.72 -0.72 12.22
CA LEU A 185 7.82 -0.91 13.17
C LEU A 185 9.16 -0.44 12.58
N VAL A 186 9.43 -0.80 11.32
CA VAL A 186 10.62 -0.35 10.60
C VAL A 186 10.65 1.18 10.51
N GLN A 187 9.53 1.80 10.13
CA GLN A 187 9.41 3.25 10.04
C GLN A 187 9.65 3.93 11.40
N GLU A 188 9.05 3.41 12.46
CA GLU A 188 9.20 3.94 13.82
C GLU A 188 10.63 3.81 14.35
N ILE A 189 11.31 2.70 14.06
CA ILE A 189 12.72 2.48 14.42
C ILE A 189 13.62 3.44 13.65
N GLN A 190 13.40 3.61 12.34
CA GLN A 190 14.12 4.60 11.53
C GLN A 190 13.94 6.03 12.09
N GLN A 191 12.71 6.40 12.46
CA GLN A 191 12.40 7.70 13.08
C GLN A 191 13.12 7.91 14.43
N SER A 192 13.50 6.83 15.11
CA SER A 192 14.22 6.90 16.39
C SER A 192 15.74 7.08 16.23
N GLY A 193 16.24 7.15 14.98
CA GLY A 193 17.66 7.24 14.64
C GLY A 193 18.39 5.91 14.64
N VAL A 194 17.67 4.80 14.83
CA VAL A 194 18.26 3.46 14.83
C VAL A 194 18.39 2.94 13.41
N ARG A 195 19.52 2.27 13.13
CA ARG A 195 19.80 1.73 11.82
C ARG A 195 18.92 0.53 11.50
N VAL A 196 18.40 0.49 10.28
CA VAL A 196 17.69 -0.66 9.70
C VAL A 196 18.46 -1.17 8.49
N THR A 197 18.68 -2.48 8.43
CA THR A 197 19.38 -3.17 7.34
C THR A 197 18.49 -4.25 6.74
N ALA A 198 18.72 -4.61 5.47
CA ALA A 198 18.01 -5.67 4.79
C ALA A 198 18.90 -6.90 4.59
N VAL A 199 18.35 -8.08 4.87
CA VAL A 199 18.88 -9.38 4.49
C VAL A 199 17.90 -9.99 3.47
N PRO A 200 18.25 -9.94 2.16
CA PRO A 200 17.41 -10.43 1.09
C PRO A 200 17.34 -11.97 1.13
N GLY A 201 16.32 -12.51 0.47
CA GLY A 201 16.06 -13.93 0.38
C GLY A 201 14.74 -14.20 -0.35
N ALA A 202 14.11 -15.33 -0.01
CA ALA A 202 12.92 -15.80 -0.69
C ALA A 202 11.76 -14.79 -0.70
N SER A 203 11.12 -14.66 -1.86
CA SER A 203 9.93 -13.84 -2.05
C SER A 203 8.98 -14.52 -3.02
N ALA A 204 7.78 -14.87 -2.55
CA ALA A 204 6.75 -15.50 -3.38
C ALA A 204 6.30 -14.58 -4.53
N LEU A 205 6.20 -13.28 -4.24
CA LEU A 205 5.89 -12.24 -5.21
C LEU A 205 6.90 -12.22 -6.37
N MET A 206 8.20 -12.17 -6.05
CA MET A 206 9.27 -12.13 -7.07
C MET A 206 9.37 -13.44 -7.83
N SER A 207 9.23 -14.58 -7.12
CA SER A 207 9.30 -15.91 -7.74
C SER A 207 8.16 -16.10 -8.75
N ALA A 208 6.92 -15.73 -8.38
CA ALA A 208 5.76 -15.80 -9.27
C ALA A 208 5.93 -14.92 -10.52
N LEU A 209 6.45 -13.70 -10.36
CA LEU A 209 6.75 -12.81 -11.48
C LEU A 209 7.79 -13.41 -12.42
N ALA A 210 8.90 -13.91 -11.86
CA ALA A 210 9.99 -14.49 -12.64
C ALA A 210 9.49 -15.69 -13.48
N VAL A 211 8.76 -16.63 -12.88
CA VAL A 211 8.24 -17.81 -13.60
C VAL A 211 7.08 -17.48 -14.54
N SER A 212 6.42 -16.32 -14.39
CA SER A 212 5.39 -15.87 -15.33
C SER A 212 5.95 -15.37 -16.67
N GLY A 213 7.22 -14.97 -16.70
CA GLY A 213 7.88 -14.42 -17.89
C GLY A 213 7.35 -13.05 -18.36
N LEU A 214 6.60 -12.33 -17.52
CA LEU A 214 5.91 -11.10 -17.92
C LEU A 214 6.74 -9.81 -17.76
N THR A 215 7.93 -9.88 -17.16
CA THR A 215 8.79 -8.72 -16.87
C THR A 215 9.98 -8.58 -17.84
N THR A 216 9.95 -9.26 -18.98
CA THR A 216 11.04 -9.20 -19.98
C THR A 216 11.12 -7.82 -20.64
N SER A 217 12.32 -7.22 -20.62
CA SER A 217 12.61 -5.97 -21.33
C SER A 217 12.77 -6.23 -22.84
N PRO A 218 12.16 -5.43 -23.73
CA PRO A 218 12.38 -5.51 -25.17
C PRO A 218 13.78 -5.05 -25.59
N TYR A 219 14.65 -4.61 -24.66
CA TYR A 219 16.07 -4.42 -24.97
C TYR A 219 16.76 -5.73 -25.39
N GLU A 220 16.24 -6.89 -24.97
CA GLU A 220 16.68 -8.21 -25.47
C GLU A 220 16.02 -8.58 -26.81
N SER A 221 14.75 -8.20 -27.02
CA SER A 221 14.00 -8.48 -28.26
C SER A 221 14.54 -7.71 -29.48
N THR A 222 14.89 -6.44 -29.29
CA THR A 222 15.35 -5.54 -30.37
C THR A 222 16.77 -5.84 -30.88
N LYS A 223 17.58 -6.63 -30.16
CA LYS A 223 18.86 -7.12 -30.69
C LYS A 223 18.70 -8.31 -31.64
N ASN A 224 17.64 -9.11 -31.48
CA ASN A 224 17.38 -10.26 -32.36
C ASN A 224 16.52 -9.91 -33.59
N SER A 225 15.83 -8.76 -33.60
CA SER A 225 15.05 -8.30 -34.76
C SER A 225 15.78 -7.32 -35.69
N LYS A 226 16.99 -6.86 -35.33
CA LYS A 226 17.85 -6.03 -36.21
C LYS A 226 18.56 -6.85 -37.30
N ARG A 227 17.83 -7.70 -38.04
CA ARG A 227 18.30 -8.24 -39.32
C ARG A 227 17.50 -7.74 -40.53
N ASP A 228 16.30 -7.20 -40.34
CA ASP A 228 15.52 -6.65 -41.43
C ASP A 228 15.16 -5.20 -41.11
N GLY A 229 15.66 -4.28 -41.94
CA GLY A 229 15.53 -2.86 -41.74
C GLY A 229 14.08 -2.41 -41.80
N ASP A 230 13.54 -1.95 -40.68
CA ASP A 230 12.51 -0.92 -40.70
C ASP A 230 12.49 -0.11 -39.40
N SER A 231 12.07 1.13 -39.57
CA SER A 231 12.36 2.34 -38.79
C SER A 231 12.03 2.38 -37.28
N ASP A 232 12.86 3.17 -36.58
CA ASP A 232 12.62 3.92 -35.34
C ASP A 232 11.17 3.91 -34.80
N ALA A 233 10.86 2.92 -33.96
CA ALA A 233 9.71 2.98 -33.07
C ALA A 233 10.01 3.99 -31.96
N ALA A 234 9.62 5.25 -32.20
CA ALA A 234 9.64 6.32 -31.23
C ALA A 234 9.00 5.86 -29.90
N LEU A 235 9.83 5.77 -28.86
CA LEU A 235 9.41 5.57 -27.47
C LEU A 235 8.38 6.65 -27.11
N SER A 236 7.14 6.24 -26.90
CA SER A 236 6.09 7.10 -26.36
C SER A 236 6.51 7.62 -24.98
N PRO A 237 6.61 8.94 -24.73
CA PRO A 237 7.15 9.52 -23.48
C PRO A 237 6.32 9.27 -22.21
N ALA A 238 5.23 8.48 -22.30
CA ALA A 238 4.21 8.35 -21.25
C ALA A 238 4.03 6.93 -20.70
N THR A 239 4.91 5.98 -21.09
CA THR A 239 4.83 4.60 -20.61
C THR A 239 6.06 4.33 -19.74
N PHE A 240 5.85 3.79 -18.54
CA PHE A 240 6.96 3.31 -17.70
C PHE A 240 7.84 2.36 -18.51
N GLU A 241 9.15 2.37 -18.25
CA GLU A 241 10.09 1.45 -18.88
C GLU A 241 9.66 -0.01 -18.66
N ASP A 242 9.99 -0.83 -19.64
CA ASP A 242 9.71 -2.26 -19.64
C ASP A 242 10.38 -2.96 -18.45
N GLY A 243 9.66 -3.88 -17.83
CA GLY A 243 10.05 -4.52 -16.56
C GLY A 243 9.33 -3.93 -15.32
N SER A 244 8.58 -2.85 -15.49
CA SER A 244 7.68 -2.35 -14.45
C SER A 244 6.58 -3.36 -14.10
N PHE A 245 6.18 -3.41 -12.82
CA PHE A 245 5.03 -4.20 -12.35
C PHE A 245 4.33 -3.49 -11.20
N PHE A 246 3.08 -3.86 -10.93
CA PHE A 246 2.31 -3.38 -9.80
C PHE A 246 2.03 -4.51 -8.82
N PHE A 247 2.36 -4.32 -7.55
CA PHE A 247 1.98 -5.22 -6.48
C PHE A 247 0.80 -4.64 -5.69
N GLY A 248 -0.35 -5.31 -5.77
CA GLY A 248 -1.60 -4.85 -5.14
C GLY A 248 -1.93 -5.51 -3.80
N ASN A 249 -0.99 -6.27 -3.22
CA ASN A 249 -1.22 -7.12 -2.05
C ASN A 249 -2.42 -8.07 -2.25
N VAL A 250 -3.42 -8.07 -1.35
CA VAL A 250 -4.59 -8.96 -1.46
C VAL A 250 -5.80 -8.21 -2.05
N LEU A 251 -6.47 -8.80 -3.04
CA LEU A 251 -7.67 -8.21 -3.62
C LEU A 251 -8.80 -8.07 -2.58
N PRO A 252 -9.67 -7.04 -2.68
CA PRO A 252 -10.77 -6.84 -1.75
C PRO A 252 -11.71 -8.05 -1.64
N LYS A 253 -12.13 -8.35 -0.41
CA LYS A 253 -13.07 -9.45 -0.12
C LYS A 253 -14.45 -9.20 -0.74
N SER A 254 -14.95 -7.97 -0.64
CA SER A 254 -16.23 -7.57 -1.23
C SER A 254 -16.16 -7.57 -2.76
N HIS A 255 -17.11 -8.24 -3.41
CA HIS A 255 -17.22 -8.31 -4.87
C HIS A 255 -17.25 -6.93 -5.53
N GLY A 256 -18.07 -6.00 -5.03
CA GLY A 256 -18.15 -4.64 -5.60
C GLY A 256 -16.86 -3.84 -5.47
N ALA A 257 -16.13 -3.99 -4.35
CA ALA A 257 -14.83 -3.36 -4.16
C ALA A 257 -13.75 -3.98 -5.07
N ARG A 258 -13.78 -5.31 -5.24
CA ARG A 258 -12.87 -6.04 -6.12
C ARG A 258 -13.06 -5.64 -7.58
N LEU A 259 -14.31 -5.64 -8.08
CA LEU A 259 -14.62 -5.19 -9.44
C LEU A 259 -14.16 -3.75 -9.69
N ARG A 260 -14.26 -2.87 -8.69
CA ARG A 260 -13.78 -1.50 -8.80
C ARG A 260 -12.27 -1.47 -9.07
N ILE A 261 -11.48 -2.14 -8.23
CA ILE A 261 -10.01 -2.21 -8.39
C ILE A 261 -9.63 -2.85 -9.73
N LEU A 262 -10.29 -3.96 -10.10
CA LEU A 262 -10.03 -4.63 -11.38
C LEU A 262 -10.30 -3.70 -12.57
N ARG A 263 -11.39 -2.91 -12.55
CA ARG A 263 -11.74 -2.00 -13.65
C ARG A 263 -10.90 -0.73 -13.68
N SER A 264 -10.57 -0.16 -12.52
CA SER A 264 -9.94 1.17 -12.45
C SER A 264 -8.42 1.16 -12.43
N ILE A 265 -7.81 0.08 -11.94
CA ILE A 265 -6.36 -0.03 -11.80
C ILE A 265 -5.83 -1.10 -12.75
N VAL A 266 -6.34 -2.33 -12.61
CA VAL A 266 -5.75 -3.49 -13.29
C VAL A 266 -6.04 -3.51 -14.80
N ALA A 267 -7.29 -3.21 -15.20
CA ALA A 267 -7.68 -3.23 -16.60
C ALA A 267 -6.90 -2.21 -17.45
N SER A 268 -6.58 -1.04 -16.87
CA SER A 268 -5.82 0.02 -17.53
C SER A 268 -4.30 -0.10 -17.38
N ALA A 269 -3.82 -1.02 -16.53
CA ALA A 269 -2.38 -1.19 -16.32
C ALA A 269 -1.74 -1.82 -17.55
N THR A 270 -0.73 -1.16 -18.10
CA THR A 270 0.10 -1.68 -19.21
C THR A 270 1.18 -2.64 -18.74
N PHE A 271 1.43 -2.69 -17.43
CA PHE A 271 2.39 -3.59 -16.77
C PHE A 271 1.68 -4.74 -16.02
N PRO A 272 2.39 -5.84 -15.70
CA PRO A 272 1.85 -6.94 -14.91
C PRO A 272 1.40 -6.48 -13.52
N CYS A 273 0.26 -6.99 -13.08
CA CYS A 273 -0.30 -6.74 -11.76
C CYS A 273 -0.28 -8.02 -10.94
N VAL A 274 0.37 -8.00 -9.78
CA VAL A 274 0.55 -9.17 -8.91
C VAL A 274 -0.20 -9.00 -7.60
N PHE A 275 -0.79 -10.09 -7.14
CA PHE A 275 -1.58 -10.15 -5.93
C PHE A 275 -1.27 -11.43 -5.15
N TYR A 276 -1.26 -11.32 -3.83
CA TYR A 276 -1.51 -12.48 -2.98
C TYR A 276 -2.99 -12.79 -2.96
N GLU A 277 -3.37 -14.06 -2.95
CA GLU A 277 -4.77 -14.43 -2.82
C GLU A 277 -4.93 -15.76 -2.07
N VAL A 278 -6.14 -15.99 -1.59
CA VAL A 278 -6.50 -17.16 -0.80
C VAL A 278 -7.15 -18.20 -1.73
N PRO A 279 -6.73 -19.48 -1.70
CA PRO A 279 -7.28 -20.54 -2.55
C PRO A 279 -8.81 -20.58 -2.63
N ARG A 280 -9.49 -20.47 -1.48
CA ARG A 280 -10.96 -20.53 -1.39
C ARG A 280 -11.67 -19.39 -2.10
N ARG A 281 -10.96 -18.31 -2.39
CA ARG A 281 -11.46 -17.14 -3.13
C ARG A 281 -11.08 -17.17 -4.61
N LEU A 282 -10.25 -18.12 -5.05
CA LEU A 282 -9.70 -18.12 -6.40
C LEU A 282 -10.78 -18.12 -7.48
N LEU A 283 -11.77 -19.01 -7.38
CA LEU A 283 -12.84 -19.13 -8.37
C LEU A 283 -13.63 -17.82 -8.54
N MET A 284 -14.07 -17.20 -7.44
CA MET A 284 -14.81 -15.93 -7.52
C MET A 284 -13.94 -14.76 -8.04
N VAL A 285 -12.63 -14.79 -7.77
CA VAL A 285 -11.69 -13.78 -8.27
C VAL A 285 -11.49 -13.96 -9.78
N LEU A 286 -11.29 -15.19 -10.25
CA LEU A 286 -11.16 -15.49 -11.68
C LEU A 286 -12.44 -15.15 -12.45
N GLN A 287 -13.63 -15.42 -11.90
CA GLN A 287 -14.90 -15.00 -12.50
C GLN A 287 -14.97 -13.48 -12.65
N ASP A 288 -14.57 -12.72 -11.63
CA ASP A 288 -14.56 -11.26 -11.71
C ASP A 288 -13.53 -10.72 -12.71
N ILE A 289 -12.38 -11.40 -12.84
CA ILE A 289 -11.38 -11.07 -13.86
C ILE A 289 -11.93 -11.36 -15.25
N ALA A 290 -12.54 -12.53 -15.48
CA ALA A 290 -13.16 -12.89 -16.76
C ALA A 290 -14.23 -11.88 -17.17
N ALA A 291 -15.04 -11.40 -16.22
CA ALA A 291 -16.07 -10.39 -16.48
C ALA A 291 -15.51 -8.99 -16.84
N VAL A 292 -14.29 -8.66 -16.40
CA VAL A 292 -13.68 -7.34 -16.63
C VAL A 292 -12.71 -7.34 -17.81
N MET A 293 -11.95 -8.42 -17.98
CA MET A 293 -10.83 -8.55 -18.92
C MET A 293 -10.75 -10.00 -19.46
N PRO A 294 -11.72 -10.41 -20.30
CA PRO A 294 -11.90 -11.82 -20.70
C PRO A 294 -10.71 -12.42 -21.46
N HIS A 295 -9.97 -11.61 -22.22
CA HIS A 295 -8.84 -12.06 -23.02
C HIS A 295 -7.49 -11.88 -22.32
N ARG A 296 -7.47 -11.31 -21.11
CA ARG A 296 -6.22 -11.07 -20.40
C ARG A 296 -5.64 -12.38 -19.88
N ARG A 297 -4.34 -12.57 -20.10
CA ARG A 297 -3.58 -13.68 -19.54
C ARG A 297 -3.45 -13.54 -18.03
N VAL A 298 -3.74 -14.62 -17.32
CA VAL A 298 -3.66 -14.74 -15.87
C VAL A 298 -2.81 -15.95 -15.54
N TYR A 299 -1.94 -15.80 -14.54
CA TYR A 299 -1.05 -16.83 -14.03
C TYR A 299 -1.38 -17.05 -12.56
N VAL A 300 -1.55 -18.29 -12.16
CA VAL A 300 -1.81 -18.70 -10.79
C VAL A 300 -0.69 -19.63 -10.36
N ALA A 301 0.19 -19.13 -9.50
CA ALA A 301 1.27 -19.90 -8.91
C ALA A 301 0.83 -20.43 -7.55
N HIS A 302 0.75 -21.76 -7.39
CA HIS A 302 0.41 -22.43 -6.14
C HIS A 302 1.67 -22.97 -5.47
N GLU A 303 1.70 -22.86 -4.14
CA GLU A 303 2.66 -23.59 -3.29
C GLU A 303 4.12 -23.46 -3.76
N LEU A 304 4.51 -22.27 -4.23
CA LEU A 304 5.85 -21.97 -4.72
C LEU A 304 6.93 -22.49 -3.75
N THR A 305 7.96 -23.14 -4.30
CA THR A 305 9.09 -23.83 -3.65
C THR A 305 8.75 -25.13 -2.91
N LYS A 306 7.46 -25.50 -2.79
CA LYS A 306 7.04 -26.70 -2.05
C LYS A 306 6.85 -27.89 -3.00
N LEU A 307 6.59 -29.07 -2.41
CA LEU A 307 6.40 -30.32 -3.16
C LEU A 307 5.32 -30.24 -4.25
N ASN A 308 4.23 -29.52 -3.98
CA ASN A 308 3.08 -29.39 -4.88
C ASN A 308 3.08 -28.07 -5.65
N GLU A 309 4.26 -27.51 -5.93
CA GLU A 309 4.40 -26.30 -6.74
C GLU A 309 3.74 -26.50 -8.12
N SER A 310 2.92 -25.55 -8.54
CA SER A 310 2.32 -25.53 -9.88
C SER A 310 2.07 -24.11 -10.38
N LEU A 311 2.18 -23.93 -11.69
CA LEU A 311 1.90 -22.67 -12.38
C LEU A 311 0.85 -22.91 -13.45
N HIS A 312 -0.33 -22.33 -13.29
CA HIS A 312 -1.40 -22.41 -14.28
C HIS A 312 -1.56 -21.06 -14.98
N ALA A 313 -1.47 -21.06 -16.32
CA ALA A 313 -1.48 -19.82 -17.10
C ALA A 313 -2.45 -19.92 -18.29
N ASP A 314 -3.52 -19.13 -18.27
CA ASP A 314 -4.49 -19.03 -19.37
C ASP A 314 -5.37 -17.78 -19.21
N THR A 315 -6.45 -17.66 -19.98
CA THR A 315 -7.53 -16.71 -19.69
C THR A 315 -8.25 -17.10 -18.40
N ALA A 316 -8.82 -16.10 -17.72
CA ALA A 316 -9.53 -16.33 -16.47
C ALA A 316 -10.71 -17.31 -16.62
N GLU A 317 -11.42 -17.29 -17.75
CA GLU A 317 -12.52 -18.21 -18.05
C GLU A 317 -12.05 -19.67 -18.13
N ARG A 318 -10.96 -19.94 -18.86
CA ARG A 318 -10.40 -21.30 -18.96
C ARG A 318 -9.85 -21.79 -17.62
N LEU A 319 -9.24 -20.90 -16.84
CA LEU A 319 -8.81 -21.23 -15.48
C LEU A 319 -9.99 -21.58 -14.58
N VAL A 320 -11.14 -20.88 -14.68
CA VAL A 320 -12.36 -21.28 -13.97
C VAL A 320 -12.77 -22.70 -14.36
N GLY A 321 -12.81 -23.01 -15.65
CA GLY A 321 -13.09 -24.36 -16.13
C GLY A 321 -12.13 -25.41 -15.56
N PHE A 322 -10.82 -25.12 -15.53
CA PHE A 322 -9.80 -25.98 -14.94
C PHE A 322 -10.05 -26.26 -13.45
N TYR A 323 -10.28 -25.21 -12.64
CA TYR A 323 -10.40 -25.33 -11.19
C TYR A 323 -11.74 -25.91 -10.71
N LEU A 324 -12.74 -26.01 -11.59
CA LEU A 324 -13.99 -26.73 -11.30
C LEU A 324 -13.82 -28.26 -11.37
N ARG A 325 -12.77 -28.76 -12.03
CA ARG A 325 -12.50 -30.20 -12.13
C ARG A 325 -12.14 -30.79 -10.77
N GLN A 326 -12.50 -32.06 -10.57
CA GLN A 326 -12.30 -32.77 -9.30
C GLN A 326 -10.83 -32.80 -8.87
N GLU A 327 -9.92 -33.04 -9.80
CA GLU A 327 -8.46 -33.09 -9.60
C GLU A 327 -7.90 -31.76 -9.07
N ALA A 328 -8.48 -30.63 -9.47
CA ALA A 328 -8.03 -29.30 -9.07
C ALA A 328 -8.64 -28.82 -7.74
N GLN A 329 -9.56 -29.57 -7.14
CA GLN A 329 -10.26 -29.12 -5.93
C GLN A 329 -9.34 -28.93 -4.73
N MET A 330 -8.26 -29.70 -4.62
CA MET A 330 -7.32 -29.54 -3.51
C MET A 330 -6.61 -28.18 -3.56
N LEU A 331 -6.28 -27.71 -4.77
CA LEU A 331 -5.62 -26.42 -5.02
C LEU A 331 -6.48 -25.22 -4.66
N VAL A 332 -7.81 -25.35 -4.67
CA VAL A 332 -8.75 -24.26 -4.28
C VAL A 332 -9.21 -24.35 -2.82
N LYS A 333 -8.95 -25.46 -2.12
CA LYS A 333 -9.36 -25.64 -0.72
C LYS A 333 -8.30 -25.17 0.29
N LYS A 334 -7.03 -25.39 -0.02
CA LYS A 334 -5.88 -25.18 0.86
C LYS A 334 -4.66 -24.68 0.07
N GLY A 335 -3.66 -24.20 0.81
CA GLY A 335 -2.40 -23.71 0.25
C GLY A 335 -2.30 -22.19 0.23
N GLN A 336 -1.23 -21.72 -0.40
CA GLN A 336 -0.89 -20.34 -0.66
C GLN A 336 -0.73 -20.17 -2.16
N LEU A 337 -1.19 -19.03 -2.68
CA LEU A 337 -1.05 -18.74 -4.09
C LEU A 337 -0.74 -17.28 -4.35
N VAL A 338 -0.08 -17.06 -5.48
CA VAL A 338 0.20 -15.75 -6.05
C VAL A 338 -0.48 -15.67 -7.40
N LEU A 339 -1.22 -14.60 -7.63
CA LEU A 339 -1.94 -14.31 -8.85
C LEU A 339 -1.21 -13.21 -9.61
N VAL A 340 -0.79 -13.50 -10.84
CA VAL A 340 -0.22 -12.50 -11.76
C VAL A 340 -1.18 -12.28 -12.92
N ILE A 341 -1.55 -11.03 -13.16
CA ILE A 341 -2.40 -10.62 -14.28
C ILE A 341 -1.50 -9.86 -15.25
N ALA A 342 -1.43 -10.27 -16.51
CA ALA A 342 -0.62 -9.60 -17.52
C ALA A 342 -1.04 -8.13 -17.70
N GLY A 343 -0.17 -7.31 -18.29
CA GLY A 343 -0.48 -5.94 -18.68
C GLY A 343 -1.44 -5.85 -19.87
N ALA A 344 -2.00 -4.67 -20.11
CA ALA A 344 -2.93 -4.40 -21.20
C ALA A 344 -2.23 -4.48 -22.54
N GLY A 345 -2.71 -5.39 -23.40
CA GLY A 345 -2.24 -5.47 -24.78
C GLY A 345 -2.63 -4.23 -25.58
N PRO A 346 -1.99 -3.97 -26.74
CA PRO A 346 -2.22 -2.77 -27.55
C PRO A 346 -3.70 -2.51 -27.88
N LYS A 347 -4.45 -3.57 -28.21
CA LYS A 347 -5.89 -3.50 -28.50
C LYS A 347 -6.72 -3.05 -27.30
N GLU A 348 -6.43 -3.58 -26.11
CA GLU A 348 -7.15 -3.23 -24.89
C GLU A 348 -6.82 -1.80 -24.43
N THR A 349 -5.55 -1.41 -24.55
CA THR A 349 -5.08 -0.05 -24.27
C THR A 349 -5.75 0.97 -25.20
N ALA A 350 -5.79 0.71 -26.50
CA ALA A 350 -6.48 1.56 -27.48
C ALA A 350 -7.98 1.70 -27.16
N ALA A 351 -8.66 0.59 -26.89
CA ALA A 351 -10.08 0.60 -26.53
C ALA A 351 -10.36 1.37 -25.22
N TRP A 352 -9.46 1.29 -24.23
CA TRP A 352 -9.55 2.05 -23.00
C TRP A 352 -9.36 3.55 -23.24
N LEU A 353 -8.34 3.94 -24.02
CA LEU A 353 -8.08 5.34 -24.39
C LEU A 353 -9.27 5.95 -25.12
N GLU A 354 -9.89 5.22 -26.03
CA GLU A 354 -11.08 5.67 -26.76
C GLU A 354 -12.28 5.92 -25.82
N LYS A 355 -12.54 4.98 -24.90
CA LYS A 355 -13.58 5.12 -23.87
C LYS A 355 -13.33 6.34 -22.99
N GLU A 356 -12.09 6.56 -22.57
CA GLU A 356 -11.73 7.70 -21.72
C GLU A 356 -11.82 9.03 -22.49
N ALA A 357 -11.42 9.06 -23.77
CA ALA A 357 -11.63 10.21 -24.65
C ALA A 357 -13.13 10.52 -24.84
N ALA A 358 -13.98 9.51 -25.01
CA ALA A 358 -15.43 9.68 -25.08
C ALA A 358 -16.01 10.24 -23.78
N LYS A 359 -15.54 9.75 -22.62
CA LYS A 359 -15.95 10.25 -21.30
C LYS A 359 -15.53 11.71 -21.08
N ARG A 360 -14.27 12.06 -21.42
CA ARG A 360 -13.77 13.45 -21.38
C ARG A 360 -14.58 14.37 -22.29
N ARG A 361 -14.93 13.92 -23.51
CA ARG A 361 -15.81 14.68 -24.44
C ARG A 361 -17.20 14.92 -23.85
N ARG A 362 -17.80 13.91 -23.20
CA ARG A 362 -19.09 14.05 -22.51
C ARG A 362 -19.00 15.03 -21.35
N LEU A 363 -17.97 14.91 -20.51
CA LEU A 363 -17.75 15.80 -19.37
C LEU A 363 -17.57 17.25 -19.82
N ARG A 364 -16.75 17.49 -20.85
CA ARG A 364 -16.59 18.83 -21.44
C ARG A 364 -17.91 19.42 -21.94
N ARG A 365 -18.76 18.61 -22.58
CA ARG A 365 -20.11 19.05 -22.99
C ARG A 365 -20.97 19.40 -21.79
N THR A 366 -21.06 18.52 -20.79
CA THR A 366 -21.84 18.78 -19.57
C THR A 366 -21.37 20.02 -18.83
N ILE A 367 -20.05 20.25 -18.72
CA ILE A 367 -19.48 21.47 -18.15
C ILE A 367 -19.85 22.68 -19.01
N GLY A 368 -19.68 22.59 -20.34
CA GLY A 368 -20.04 23.66 -21.26
C GLY A 368 -21.52 24.04 -21.18
N ASP A 369 -22.42 23.06 -21.07
CA ASP A 369 -23.87 23.29 -20.93
C ASP A 369 -24.21 23.92 -19.56
N LEU A 370 -23.50 23.53 -18.50
CA LEU A 370 -23.63 24.16 -17.18
C LEU A 370 -23.12 25.61 -17.18
N MET A 371 -22.03 25.91 -17.90
CA MET A 371 -21.50 27.27 -18.01
C MET A 371 -22.40 28.18 -18.85
N LYS A 372 -23.02 27.66 -19.92
CA LYS A 372 -24.02 28.37 -20.74
C LYS A 372 -25.36 28.62 -20.02
N GLY A 373 -25.64 27.87 -18.95
CA GLY A 373 -26.87 28.00 -18.15
C GLY A 373 -26.83 29.06 -17.04
N THR A 374 -25.78 29.90 -16.99
CA THR A 374 -25.72 31.05 -16.07
C THR A 374 -26.35 32.26 -16.77
N PRO A 375 -27.56 32.73 -16.40
CA PRO A 375 -28.10 33.93 -17.00
C PRO A 375 -27.18 35.13 -16.69
N PRO A 376 -27.02 36.10 -17.60
CA PRO A 376 -26.24 37.29 -17.32
C PRO A 376 -26.82 37.98 -16.09
N ALA A 377 -25.93 38.43 -15.20
CA ALA A 377 -26.31 39.17 -14.01
C ALA A 377 -27.20 40.35 -14.41
N LEU A 378 -28.41 40.42 -13.84
CA LEU A 378 -29.30 41.57 -13.96
C LEU A 378 -28.58 42.79 -13.36
N SER A 379 -28.13 43.68 -14.23
CA SER A 379 -27.73 45.04 -13.88
C SER A 379 -28.64 46.02 -14.63
N SER A 380 -29.68 46.51 -13.96
CA SER A 380 -30.18 47.89 -14.06
C SER A 380 -31.48 48.05 -13.27
N GLU A 381 -31.41 48.92 -12.26
CA GLU A 381 -32.50 49.55 -11.50
C GLU A 381 -33.41 50.44 -12.39
N PRO A 382 -34.59 50.87 -11.90
CA PRO A 382 -35.77 51.17 -12.71
C PRO A 382 -35.84 52.63 -13.19
N GLY A 383 -36.14 52.81 -14.48
CA GLY A 383 -36.51 54.09 -15.08
C GLY A 383 -37.98 54.10 -15.50
N SER A 384 -38.75 54.99 -14.89
CA SER A 384 -40.14 55.29 -15.21
C SER A 384 -40.31 55.76 -16.66
N THR A 385 -41.42 55.38 -17.32
CA THR A 385 -42.35 56.33 -17.94
C THR A 385 -43.63 55.64 -18.40
N ARG A 386 -44.73 56.37 -18.22
CA ARG A 386 -46.14 56.07 -18.54
C ARG A 386 -46.41 55.95 -20.04
N GLY A 387 -47.45 55.21 -20.40
CA GLY A 387 -48.09 55.28 -21.72
C GLY A 387 -49.40 54.47 -21.75
N ASN A 388 -50.51 55.20 -21.82
CA ASN A 388 -51.91 54.73 -21.82
C ASN A 388 -52.36 54.07 -23.14
N GLY A 389 -53.48 53.35 -23.07
CA GLY A 389 -54.32 52.92 -24.20
C GLY A 389 -55.15 51.68 -23.81
N GLU A 390 -56.28 51.84 -23.11
CA GLU A 390 -57.66 51.87 -23.66
C GLU A 390 -57.96 50.68 -24.59
N ALA A 391 -58.70 49.65 -24.13
CA ALA A 391 -60.15 49.55 -23.95
C ALA A 391 -60.85 48.91 -25.16
N SER A 392 -61.46 47.73 -24.97
CA SER A 392 -62.81 47.47 -25.47
C SER A 392 -63.38 46.23 -24.80
N ALA A 393 -64.54 46.44 -24.17
CA ALA A 393 -65.37 45.47 -23.49
C ALA A 393 -66.43 44.93 -24.45
N ALA A 394 -66.70 43.63 -24.39
CA ALA A 394 -67.93 43.02 -24.87
C ALA A 394 -68.56 42.23 -23.72
N GLN A 395 -69.79 42.61 -23.38
CA GLN A 395 -70.63 42.02 -22.33
C GLN A 395 -71.59 40.93 -22.89
N PRO A 396 -72.26 40.14 -22.02
CA PRO A 396 -72.47 38.70 -22.21
C PRO A 396 -73.90 38.30 -22.61
N VAL A 397 -74.07 37.03 -23.01
CA VAL A 397 -75.38 36.35 -23.21
C VAL A 397 -75.44 35.13 -22.27
N PRO A 398 -76.58 34.84 -21.59
CA PRO A 398 -76.60 33.91 -20.46
C PRO A 398 -76.79 32.46 -20.89
N GLY A 399 -75.99 31.56 -20.31
CA GLY A 399 -76.08 30.11 -20.54
C GLY A 399 -75.78 29.31 -19.27
N LYS A 400 -76.83 28.63 -18.78
CA LYS A 400 -76.97 27.58 -17.74
C LYS A 400 -75.73 27.09 -16.96
N PRO A 401 -75.87 26.81 -15.63
CA PRO A 401 -74.76 26.35 -14.80
C PRO A 401 -74.39 24.90 -15.15
N ARG A 402 -73.12 24.65 -15.48
CA ARG A 402 -72.53 23.30 -15.55
C ARG A 402 -71.37 23.18 -14.56
N ALA A 403 -71.38 22.09 -13.82
CA ALA A 403 -70.52 21.77 -12.69
C ALA A 403 -69.01 21.92 -12.97
N THR A 404 -68.37 22.93 -12.39
CA THR A 404 -66.90 23.14 -12.43
C THR A 404 -66.21 22.66 -11.14
N GLY A 405 -66.50 21.44 -10.68
CA GLY A 405 -65.86 20.85 -9.49
C GLY A 405 -64.51 20.17 -9.79
N GLY A 406 -64.38 19.44 -10.89
CA GLY A 406 -63.25 18.52 -11.11
C GLY A 406 -61.99 19.09 -11.77
N MET A 407 -62.07 20.24 -12.44
CA MET A 407 -60.97 20.77 -13.27
C MET A 407 -59.95 21.60 -12.47
N LYS A 408 -60.41 22.32 -11.43
CA LYS A 408 -59.54 23.08 -10.51
C LYS A 408 -58.69 22.14 -9.64
N GLU A 409 -59.27 21.07 -9.09
CA GLU A 409 -58.55 20.06 -8.30
C GLU A 409 -57.45 19.34 -9.11
N ARG A 410 -57.73 18.94 -10.35
CA ARG A 410 -56.72 18.29 -11.22
C ARG A 410 -55.55 19.22 -11.56
N ARG A 411 -55.80 20.52 -11.79
CA ARG A 411 -54.73 21.52 -12.00
C ARG A 411 -53.89 21.75 -10.74
N GLN A 412 -54.53 21.77 -9.57
CA GLN A 412 -53.86 21.97 -8.28
C GLN A 412 -52.97 20.78 -7.90
N ARG A 413 -53.43 19.54 -8.11
CA ARG A 413 -52.62 18.32 -7.91
C ARG A 413 -51.45 18.21 -8.89
N ARG A 414 -51.59 18.68 -10.14
CA ARG A 414 -50.48 18.73 -11.12
C ARG A 414 -49.41 19.77 -10.76
N ARG A 415 -49.81 20.96 -10.28
CA ARG A 415 -48.86 21.98 -9.77
C ARG A 415 -48.08 21.46 -8.57
N CYS A 416 -48.76 20.85 -7.59
CA CYS A 416 -48.12 20.27 -6.41
C CYS A 416 -47.09 19.18 -6.75
N ARG A 417 -47.37 18.31 -7.74
CA ARG A 417 -46.40 17.31 -8.22
C ARG A 417 -45.20 17.92 -8.96
N ALA A 418 -45.40 19.00 -9.71
CA ALA A 418 -44.32 19.71 -10.39
C ALA A 418 -43.40 20.41 -9.39
N ASP A 419 -43.97 21.03 -8.35
CA ASP A 419 -43.22 21.70 -7.29
C ASP A 419 -42.43 20.70 -6.45
N LEU A 420 -42.99 19.53 -6.13
CA LEU A 420 -42.26 18.45 -5.46
C LEU A 420 -41.08 17.93 -6.29
N ARG A 421 -41.23 17.84 -7.62
CA ARG A 421 -40.13 17.45 -8.53
C ARG A 421 -39.03 18.51 -8.54
N ARG A 422 -39.40 19.79 -8.60
CA ARG A 422 -38.45 20.91 -8.54
C ARG A 422 -37.70 20.93 -7.21
N LEU A 423 -38.38 20.72 -6.09
CA LEU A 423 -37.77 20.65 -4.76
C LEU A 423 -36.79 19.46 -4.63
N ARG A 424 -37.16 18.28 -5.17
CA ARG A 424 -36.28 17.10 -5.21
C ARG A 424 -35.04 17.34 -6.08
N GLN A 425 -35.20 17.99 -7.23
CA GLN A 425 -34.08 18.36 -8.10
C GLN A 425 -33.16 19.39 -7.43
N ARG A 426 -33.73 20.39 -6.75
CA ARG A 426 -32.98 21.38 -5.98
C ARG A 426 -32.16 20.73 -4.85
N ARG A 427 -32.76 19.84 -4.06
CA ARG A 427 -32.04 19.09 -3.01
C ARG A 427 -30.94 18.19 -3.56
N LYS A 428 -31.19 17.52 -4.71
CA LYS A 428 -30.14 16.74 -5.39
C LYS A 428 -28.98 17.62 -5.86
N ARG A 429 -29.27 18.80 -6.42
CA ARG A 429 -28.27 19.78 -6.86
C ARG A 429 -27.47 20.32 -5.67
N GLU A 430 -28.12 20.67 -4.57
CA GLU A 430 -27.47 21.14 -3.35
C GLU A 430 -26.59 20.06 -2.70
N ARG A 431 -26.97 18.79 -2.78
CA ARG A 431 -26.15 17.66 -2.32
C ARG A 431 -24.90 17.49 -3.19
N LEU A 432 -25.06 17.54 -4.50
CA LEU A 432 -23.96 17.43 -5.46
C LEU A 432 -22.96 18.58 -5.31
N ILE A 433 -23.45 19.81 -5.10
CA ILE A 433 -22.59 20.98 -4.84
C ILE A 433 -21.77 20.77 -3.57
N ARG A 434 -22.38 20.27 -2.49
CA ARG A 434 -21.67 19.95 -1.25
C ARG A 434 -20.61 18.84 -1.44
N GLU A 435 -20.92 17.81 -2.22
CA GLU A 435 -19.96 16.74 -2.53
C GLU A 435 -18.76 17.28 -3.34
N ILE A 436 -19.02 18.12 -4.35
CA ILE A 436 -17.96 18.76 -5.15
C ILE A 436 -17.11 19.68 -4.29
N GLN A 437 -17.71 20.48 -3.41
CA GLN A 437 -16.97 21.37 -2.51
C GLN A 437 -16.10 20.58 -1.53
N ALA A 438 -16.62 19.49 -0.95
CA ALA A 438 -15.84 18.61 -0.07
C ALA A 438 -14.66 17.93 -0.82
N GLU A 439 -14.87 17.54 -2.08
CA GLU A 439 -13.81 16.97 -2.91
C GLU A 439 -12.75 18.02 -3.30
N GLN A 440 -13.16 19.25 -3.63
CA GLN A 440 -12.25 20.36 -3.89
C GLN A 440 -11.45 20.77 -2.65
N GLU A 441 -12.05 20.78 -1.46
CA GLU A 441 -11.34 21.00 -0.20
C GLU A 441 -10.35 19.88 0.07
N ARG A 442 -10.73 18.62 -0.14
CA ARG A 442 -9.82 17.47 -0.02
C ARG A 442 -8.64 17.58 -0.99
N LEU A 443 -8.87 17.98 -2.24
CA LEU A 443 -7.82 18.22 -3.23
C LEU A 443 -6.95 19.42 -2.85
N ARG A 444 -7.52 20.50 -2.32
CA ARG A 444 -6.74 21.64 -1.80
C ARG A 444 -5.86 21.24 -0.62
N LEU A 445 -6.35 20.40 0.29
CA LEU A 445 -5.57 19.86 1.39
C LEU A 445 -4.43 18.98 0.88
N ASN A 446 -4.70 18.10 -0.08
CA ASN A 446 -3.65 17.28 -0.72
C ASN A 446 -2.61 18.13 -1.49
N LEU A 447 -3.03 19.19 -2.17
CA LEU A 447 -2.13 20.10 -2.87
C LEU A 447 -1.35 21.01 -1.92
N ALA A 448 -1.92 21.37 -0.77
CA ALA A 448 -1.22 22.11 0.29
C ALA A 448 -0.18 21.23 0.99
N ILE A 449 -0.45 19.93 1.14
CA ILE A 449 0.54 18.93 1.57
C ILE A 449 1.70 18.91 0.56
N ASN A 450 1.40 18.74 -0.73
CA ASN A 450 2.44 18.70 -1.76
C ASN A 450 3.20 20.03 -1.95
N ARG A 451 2.57 21.19 -1.71
CA ARG A 451 3.27 22.49 -1.75
C ARG A 451 4.19 22.70 -0.56
N ASN A 452 3.83 22.20 0.63
CA ASN A 452 4.72 22.19 1.79
C ASN A 452 5.89 21.21 1.60
N ASP A 453 5.71 20.14 0.83
CA ASP A 453 6.79 19.23 0.45
C ASP A 453 7.72 19.87 -0.59
N ALA A 454 7.19 20.64 -1.55
CA ALA A 454 7.99 21.32 -2.56
C ALA A 454 8.77 22.54 -2.02
N SER A 455 8.19 23.32 -1.09
CA SER A 455 8.89 24.47 -0.47
C SER A 455 9.87 24.07 0.64
N GLN A 456 9.93 22.79 1.01
CA GLN A 456 11.00 22.22 1.84
C GLN A 456 12.14 21.61 1.02
N MET A 457 12.02 21.59 -0.32
CA MET A 457 13.03 21.06 -1.25
C MET A 457 13.72 22.13 -2.11
N THR A 458 13.37 23.41 -1.95
CA THR A 458 14.11 24.58 -2.42
C THR A 458 14.63 25.34 -1.22
#